data_AF-A0A934D841-F1
#
_entry.id   AF-A0A934D841-F1
#
_cell.length_a   1.000
_cell.length_b   1.000
_cell.length_c   1.000
_cell.angle_alpha   90.00
_cell.angle_beta   90.00
_cell.angle_gamma   90.00
#
_symmetry.space_group_name_H-M   'P 1'
#
loop_
_entity.id
_entity.type
_entity.pdbx_description
1 polymer ?
#
loop_
_entity_poly.entity_id
_entity_poly.type
_entity_poly.pdbx_seq_one_letter_code
_entity_poly.pdbx_strand_id
1 'polypeptide(L)'
;MRQILSDRSACRLLVAGLTMLLVLSLPGCSPSGRQQGTVDDQQTSALINAYYRALQAGDIAQATAFYPDDQHLKWQALLEQRRTDYGALISYQVKGVEINTVYSGRLYVVRISVHNELKDSFELVTLFKGLDGGDYTIQSHTIKTLVNK
;
A
#
# COMPACT_ATOMS: atom_id res chain seq x y z
N MET A 1 -40.48 29.63 -34.38
CA MET A 1 -39.82 30.36 -35.48
C MET A 1 -39.63 31.81 -35.06
N ARG A 2 -38.44 32.18 -34.58
CA ARG A 2 -37.83 33.54 -34.62
C ARG A 2 -36.49 33.50 -33.89
N GLN A 3 -35.42 33.60 -34.67
CA GLN A 3 -34.05 33.84 -34.23
C GLN A 3 -33.93 35.30 -33.78
N ILE A 4 -33.11 35.57 -32.75
CA ILE A 4 -32.44 36.87 -32.56
C ILE A 4 -30.97 36.59 -32.26
N LEU A 5 -30.14 37.10 -33.15
CA LEU A 5 -28.68 37.18 -33.15
C LEU A 5 -28.21 38.47 -32.44
N SER A 6 -26.88 38.56 -32.25
CA SER A 6 -26.08 39.77 -31.93
C SER A 6 -26.10 40.16 -30.44
N ASP A 7 -24.97 40.45 -29.78
CA ASP A 7 -23.86 41.24 -30.27
C ASP A 7 -22.56 41.07 -29.43
N ARG A 8 -21.44 40.98 -30.16
CA ARG A 8 -20.20 41.79 -30.04
C ARG A 8 -19.49 41.88 -28.68
N SER A 9 -18.28 41.32 -28.57
CA SER A 9 -17.00 41.90 -29.02
C SER A 9 -16.28 42.70 -27.92
N ALA A 10 -15.03 42.27 -27.70
CA ALA A 10 -13.88 43.10 -27.38
C ALA A 10 -13.84 43.80 -26.01
N CYS A 11 -13.16 43.17 -25.07
CA CYS A 11 -12.22 43.90 -24.23
C CYS A 11 -10.84 43.23 -24.38
N ARG A 12 -10.07 43.74 -25.34
CA ARG A 12 -8.64 43.50 -25.48
C ARG A 12 -7.88 44.37 -24.45
N LEU A 13 -6.58 44.09 -24.35
CA LEU A 13 -5.49 44.83 -23.72
C LEU A 13 -5.12 44.37 -22.30
N LEU A 14 -4.02 43.62 -22.17
CA LEU A 14 -2.63 44.11 -22.12
C LEU A 14 -2.30 44.70 -20.74
N VAL A 15 -1.76 43.86 -19.86
CA VAL A 15 -0.70 44.27 -18.94
C VAL A 15 0.38 43.17 -18.98
N ALA A 16 1.20 43.26 -20.03
CA ALA A 16 2.55 42.71 -20.01
C ALA A 16 3.42 43.74 -19.26
N GLY A 17 4.01 43.33 -18.14
CA GLY A 17 4.90 44.19 -17.36
C GLY A 17 5.28 43.47 -16.06
N LEU A 18 6.35 42.68 -16.09
CA LEU A 18 7.63 43.11 -15.54
C LEU A 18 7.68 43.01 -14.00
N THR A 19 7.99 41.83 -13.48
CA THR A 19 8.86 41.72 -12.28
C THR A 19 9.58 40.38 -12.26
N MET A 20 10.66 40.38 -13.03
CA MET A 20 11.86 39.58 -12.81
C MET A 20 12.38 39.85 -11.39
N LEU A 21 13.11 38.88 -10.82
CA LEU A 21 13.77 38.88 -9.49
C LEU A 21 12.88 38.62 -8.28
N LEU A 22 12.64 37.34 -8.00
CA LEU A 22 12.84 36.80 -6.64
C LEU A 22 13.37 35.36 -6.71
N VAL A 23 14.49 35.21 -7.40
CA VAL A 23 15.41 34.08 -7.23
C VAL A 23 16.40 34.53 -6.17
N LEU A 24 16.30 33.99 -4.95
CA LEU A 24 17.41 33.59 -4.09
C LEU A 24 16.94 33.41 -2.64
N SER A 25 17.17 32.20 -2.14
CA SER A 25 17.27 31.81 -0.73
C SER A 25 15.93 31.79 0.03
N LEU A 26 15.47 30.68 0.60
CA LEU A 26 16.10 29.82 1.61
C LEU A 26 15.23 28.53 1.77
N PRO A 27 15.60 27.63 2.68
CA PRO A 27 16.67 26.63 2.64
C PRO A 27 16.11 25.28 2.15
N GLY A 28 17.00 24.33 1.87
CA GLY A 28 16.63 23.00 1.39
C GLY A 28 15.51 22.35 2.20
N CYS A 29 14.32 22.25 1.60
CA CYS A 29 13.55 21.03 1.67
C CYS A 29 14.39 19.94 1.00
N SER A 30 15.47 19.51 1.65
CA SER A 30 15.97 18.16 1.45
C SER A 30 14.75 17.29 1.67
N PRO A 31 14.25 16.56 0.66
CA PRO A 31 13.32 15.50 0.95
C PRO A 31 14.12 14.54 1.82
N SER A 32 13.94 14.66 3.14
CA SER A 32 14.46 13.75 4.15
C SER A 32 14.26 12.35 3.57
N GLY A 33 15.39 11.69 3.30
CA GLY A 33 15.55 10.69 2.26
C GLY A 33 14.34 9.78 2.10
N ARG A 34 13.59 9.96 1.01
CA ARG A 34 12.85 8.84 0.45
C ARG A 34 13.92 7.87 -0.03
N GLN A 35 14.17 6.82 0.77
CA GLN A 35 14.82 5.62 0.29
C GLN A 35 14.20 5.32 -1.08
N GLN A 36 15.00 5.46 -2.15
CA GLN A 36 14.67 4.85 -3.41
C GLN A 36 14.53 3.36 -3.11
N GLY A 37 13.28 2.91 -3.00
CA GLY A 37 12.98 1.52 -2.72
C GLY A 37 13.73 0.69 -3.74
N THR A 38 14.44 -0.32 -3.25
CA THR A 38 15.05 -1.33 -4.10
C THR A 38 13.98 -1.98 -4.99
N VAL A 39 14.38 -2.61 -6.09
CA VAL A 39 13.42 -3.38 -6.94
C VAL A 39 12.64 -4.39 -6.08
N ASP A 40 13.29 -4.95 -5.06
CA ASP A 40 12.67 -5.87 -4.11
C ASP A 40 11.60 -5.18 -3.23
N ASP A 41 11.80 -3.92 -2.84
CA ASP A 41 10.80 -3.13 -2.09
C ASP A 41 9.54 -2.87 -2.93
N GLN A 42 9.70 -2.65 -4.24
CA GLN A 42 8.57 -2.47 -5.15
C GLN A 42 7.76 -3.75 -5.31
N GLN A 43 8.42 -4.90 -5.49
CA GLN A 43 7.75 -6.20 -5.62
C GLN A 43 7.05 -6.61 -4.31
N THR A 44 7.73 -6.43 -3.17
CA THR A 44 7.17 -6.65 -1.83
C THR A 44 5.91 -5.80 -1.62
N SER A 45 5.98 -4.51 -1.96
CA SER A 45 4.83 -3.59 -1.84
C SER A 45 3.68 -3.99 -2.76
N ALA A 46 3.98 -4.41 -3.99
CA ALA A 46 2.95 -4.85 -4.94
C ALA A 46 2.20 -6.09 -4.44
N LEU A 47 2.91 -7.09 -3.93
CA LEU A 47 2.29 -8.30 -3.37
C LEU A 47 1.42 -7.97 -2.15
N ILE A 48 1.96 -7.23 -1.17
CA ILE A 48 1.21 -6.84 0.03
C ILE A 48 -0.06 -6.07 -0.34
N ASN A 49 0.04 -5.14 -1.30
CA ASN A 49 -1.11 -4.38 -1.76
C ASN A 49 -2.16 -5.28 -2.43
N ALA A 50 -1.74 -6.25 -3.25
CA ALA A 50 -2.65 -7.19 -3.88
C ALA A 50 -3.34 -8.10 -2.84
N TYR A 51 -2.58 -8.61 -1.87
CA TYR A 51 -3.08 -9.42 -0.77
C TYR A 51 -4.13 -8.69 0.08
N TYR A 52 -3.83 -7.47 0.55
CA TYR A 52 -4.78 -6.72 1.37
C TYR A 52 -5.97 -6.19 0.56
N ARG A 53 -5.84 -5.97 -0.75
CA ARG A 53 -7.00 -5.68 -1.62
C ARG A 53 -7.95 -6.87 -1.71
N ALA A 54 -7.42 -8.10 -1.83
CA ALA A 54 -8.25 -9.30 -1.79
C ALA A 54 -9.00 -9.43 -0.46
N LEU A 55 -8.31 -9.19 0.67
CA LEU A 55 -8.95 -9.16 2.00
C LEU A 55 -10.03 -8.07 2.11
N GLN A 56 -9.78 -6.88 1.55
CA GLN A 56 -10.73 -5.77 1.57
C GLN A 56 -11.96 -6.05 0.71
N ALA A 57 -11.80 -6.79 -0.39
CA ALA A 57 -12.90 -7.27 -1.22
C ALA A 57 -13.65 -8.48 -0.60
N GLY A 58 -13.16 -9.03 0.50
CA GLY A 58 -13.70 -10.26 1.10
C GLY A 58 -13.40 -11.54 0.29
N ASP A 59 -12.49 -11.46 -0.68
CA ASP A 59 -12.09 -12.59 -1.51
C ASP A 59 -11.00 -13.43 -0.81
N ILE A 60 -11.45 -14.33 0.05
CA ILE A 60 -10.55 -15.20 0.82
C ILE A 60 -9.78 -16.17 -0.08
N ALA A 61 -10.39 -16.63 -1.18
CA ALA A 61 -9.73 -17.53 -2.11
C ALA A 61 -8.53 -16.84 -2.78
N GLN A 62 -8.73 -15.62 -3.27
CA GLN A 62 -7.65 -14.81 -3.84
C GLN A 62 -6.58 -14.46 -2.80
N ALA A 63 -6.97 -14.11 -1.57
CA ALA A 63 -6.02 -13.82 -0.50
C ALA A 63 -5.19 -15.06 -0.10
N THR A 64 -5.79 -16.25 -0.16
CA THR A 64 -5.12 -17.52 0.15
C THR A 64 -4.09 -17.91 -0.92
N ALA A 65 -4.29 -17.50 -2.18
CA ALA A 65 -3.36 -17.78 -3.27
C ALA A 65 -1.96 -17.14 -3.11
N PHE A 66 -1.78 -16.20 -2.18
CA PHE A 66 -0.47 -15.62 -1.85
C PHE A 66 0.37 -16.47 -0.87
N TYR A 67 -0.22 -17.54 -0.34
CA TYR A 67 0.46 -18.51 0.52
C TYR A 67 0.92 -19.73 -0.28
N PRO A 68 1.90 -20.51 0.23
CA PRO A 68 2.27 -21.79 -0.34
C PRO A 68 1.08 -22.74 -0.47
N ASP A 69 0.98 -23.43 -1.62
CA ASP A 69 -0.13 -24.32 -1.97
C ASP A 69 -0.40 -25.41 -0.93
N ASP A 70 0.67 -25.97 -0.35
CA ASP A 70 0.60 -27.00 0.70
C ASP A 70 -0.02 -26.49 2.01
N GLN A 71 -0.21 -25.17 2.15
CA GLN A 71 -0.78 -24.54 3.33
C GLN A 71 -2.10 -23.81 3.07
N HIS A 72 -2.66 -23.84 1.85
CA HIS A 72 -3.87 -23.08 1.49
C HIS A 72 -5.04 -23.34 2.45
N LEU A 73 -5.34 -24.60 2.77
CA LEU A 73 -6.45 -24.94 3.67
C LEU A 73 -6.29 -24.33 5.07
N LYS A 74 -5.06 -24.35 5.60
CA LYS A 74 -4.74 -23.77 6.91
C LYS A 74 -4.91 -22.25 6.88
N TRP A 75 -4.41 -21.59 5.84
CA TRP A 75 -4.48 -20.14 5.73
C TRP A 75 -5.89 -19.65 5.45
N GLN A 76 -6.65 -20.36 4.61
CA GLN A 76 -8.06 -20.08 4.39
C GLN A 76 -8.83 -20.08 5.72
N ALA A 77 -8.69 -21.14 6.53
CA ALA A 77 -9.35 -21.23 7.83
C ALA A 77 -8.94 -20.07 8.76
N LEU A 78 -7.66 -19.70 8.78
CA LEU A 78 -7.19 -18.55 9.56
C LEU A 78 -7.80 -17.23 9.07
N LEU A 79 -7.92 -17.02 7.76
CA LEU A 79 -8.50 -15.79 7.19
C LEU A 79 -10.01 -15.70 7.42
N GLU A 80 -10.72 -16.84 7.38
CA GLU A 80 -12.14 -16.92 7.74
C GLU A 80 -12.36 -16.61 9.23
N GLN A 81 -11.51 -17.18 10.09
CA GLN A 81 -11.51 -16.88 11.52
C GLN A 81 -11.23 -15.40 11.78
N ARG A 82 -10.20 -14.84 11.12
CA ARG A 82 -9.86 -13.41 11.18
C ARG A 82 -11.08 -12.55 10.83
N ARG A 83 -11.79 -12.85 9.73
CA ARG A 83 -12.98 -12.10 9.31
C ARG A 83 -14.08 -12.15 10.38
N THR A 84 -14.24 -13.29 11.04
CA THR A 84 -15.20 -13.45 12.14
C THR A 84 -14.82 -12.61 13.36
N ASP A 85 -13.53 -12.60 13.74
CA ASP A 85 -13.06 -11.96 14.97
C ASP A 85 -12.88 -10.44 14.89
N TYR A 86 -12.60 -9.94 13.67
CA TYR A 86 -12.26 -8.53 13.39
C TYR A 86 -13.27 -7.82 12.48
N GLY A 87 -14.15 -8.54 11.78
CA GLY A 87 -15.07 -7.99 10.79
C GLY A 87 -14.40 -7.74 9.43
N ALA A 88 -15.10 -7.02 8.54
CA ALA A 88 -14.54 -6.68 7.24
C ALA A 88 -13.36 -5.71 7.38
N LEU A 89 -12.39 -5.85 6.46
CA LEU A 89 -11.26 -4.93 6.38
C LEU A 89 -11.72 -3.60 5.76
N ILE A 90 -11.54 -2.49 6.48
CA ILE A 90 -11.88 -1.15 6.00
C ILE A 90 -10.68 -0.49 5.33
N SER A 91 -9.52 -0.50 6.00
CA SER A 91 -8.29 0.08 5.48
C SER A 91 -7.03 -0.53 6.10
N TYR A 92 -5.90 -0.35 5.45
CA TYR A 92 -4.59 -0.80 5.93
C TYR A 92 -3.50 0.20 5.57
N GLN A 93 -2.42 0.21 6.34
CA GLN A 93 -1.23 1.01 6.08
C GLN A 93 0.04 0.23 6.40
N VAL A 94 0.94 0.12 5.42
CA VAL A 94 2.29 -0.39 5.65
C VAL A 94 3.07 0.63 6.48
N LYS A 95 3.53 0.21 7.66
CA LYS A 95 4.31 1.03 8.61
C LYS A 95 5.82 0.87 8.41
N GLY A 96 6.26 -0.24 7.82
CA GLY A 96 7.65 -0.46 7.50
C GLY A 96 7.91 -1.88 7.01
N VAL A 97 9.08 -2.06 6.39
CA VAL A 97 9.58 -3.34 5.93
C VAL A 97 10.95 -3.54 6.54
N GLU A 98 11.19 -4.73 7.09
CA GLU A 98 12.48 -5.17 7.59
C GLU A 98 12.95 -6.35 6.75
N ILE A 99 14.20 -6.29 6.28
CA ILE A 99 14.75 -7.29 5.36
C ILE A 99 15.85 -8.06 6.08
N ASN A 100 15.72 -9.39 6.08
CA ASN A 100 16.69 -10.31 6.66
C ASN A 100 17.17 -11.28 5.58
N THR A 101 18.47 -11.32 5.33
CA THR A 101 19.07 -12.27 4.38
C THR A 101 19.39 -13.58 5.09
N VAL A 102 19.02 -14.70 4.48
CA VAL A 102 19.32 -16.05 4.96
C VAL A 102 20.06 -16.83 3.86
N TYR A 103 20.62 -17.99 4.19
CA TYR A 103 21.39 -18.78 3.22
C TYR A 103 20.60 -19.12 1.94
N SER A 104 19.30 -19.37 2.06
CA SER A 104 18.43 -19.78 0.95
C SER A 104 17.72 -18.63 0.23
N GLY A 105 17.87 -17.37 0.67
CA GLY A 105 17.13 -16.24 0.09
C GLY A 105 17.00 -15.05 1.02
N ARG A 106 15.88 -14.34 0.89
CA ARG A 106 15.57 -13.14 1.70
C ARG A 106 14.19 -13.24 2.32
N LEU A 107 14.10 -12.81 3.58
CA LEU A 107 12.87 -12.64 4.34
C LEU A 107 12.54 -11.16 4.43
N TYR A 108 11.27 -10.82 4.18
CA TYR A 108 10.75 -9.47 4.32
C TYR A 108 9.65 -9.49 5.37
N VAL A 109 9.89 -8.82 6.51
CA VAL A 109 8.92 -8.68 7.59
C VAL A 109 8.24 -7.34 7.44
N VAL A 110 6.98 -7.38 7.01
CA VAL A 110 6.16 -6.20 6.75
C VAL A 110 5.29 -5.93 7.98
N ARG A 111 5.38 -4.70 8.49
CA ARG A 111 4.55 -4.20 9.59
C ARG A 111 3.35 -3.47 9.01
N ILE A 112 2.14 -3.92 9.30
CA ILE A 112 0.91 -3.32 8.80
C ILE A 112 0.02 -2.88 9.97
N SER A 113 -0.53 -1.68 9.89
CA SER A 113 -1.64 -1.25 10.75
C SER A 113 -2.94 -1.43 9.98
N VAL A 114 -3.92 -2.03 10.62
CA VAL A 114 -5.15 -2.48 9.98
C VAL A 114 -6.36 -1.99 10.76
N HIS A 115 -7.30 -1.38 10.05
CA HIS A 115 -8.59 -0.95 10.57
C HIS A 115 -9.68 -1.86 10.01
N ASN A 116 -10.36 -2.58 10.89
CA ASN A 116 -11.47 -3.47 10.54
C ASN A 116 -12.75 -2.98 11.24
N GLU A 117 -13.91 -3.47 10.81
CA GLU A 117 -15.21 -3.06 11.34
C GLU A 117 -15.35 -3.22 12.86
N LEU A 118 -14.77 -4.27 13.45
CA LEU A 118 -14.94 -4.57 14.87
C LEU A 118 -13.74 -4.11 15.71
N LYS A 119 -12.52 -4.25 15.19
CA LYS A 119 -11.27 -4.05 15.95
C LYS A 119 -10.12 -3.62 15.06
N ASP A 120 -9.28 -2.78 15.63
CA ASP A 120 -7.98 -2.44 15.05
C ASP A 120 -6.93 -3.49 15.40
N SER A 121 -6.03 -3.73 14.45
CA SER A 121 -4.92 -4.66 14.63
C SER A 121 -3.60 -4.09 14.09
N PHE A 122 -2.53 -4.60 14.67
CA PHE A 122 -1.19 -4.53 14.11
C PHE A 122 -0.81 -5.92 13.61
N GLU A 123 -0.51 -6.02 12.32
CA GLU A 123 -0.23 -7.27 11.63
C GLU A 123 1.24 -7.33 11.21
N LEU A 124 1.84 -8.52 11.30
CA LEU A 124 3.16 -8.84 10.80
C LEU A 124 3.01 -9.89 9.70
N VAL A 125 3.36 -9.53 8.47
CA VAL A 125 3.35 -10.43 7.32
C VAL A 125 4.79 -10.69 6.90
N THR A 126 5.20 -11.96 6.93
CA THR A 126 6.55 -12.37 6.54
C THR A 126 6.51 -12.98 5.14
N LEU A 127 7.25 -12.39 4.22
CA LEU A 127 7.42 -12.87 2.86
C LEU A 127 8.79 -13.53 2.71
N PHE A 128 8.88 -14.53 1.83
CA PHE A 128 10.15 -15.13 1.44
C PHE A 128 10.32 -15.07 -0.08
N LYS A 129 11.56 -14.78 -0.51
CA LYS A 129 12.02 -14.87 -1.89
C LYS A 129 13.28 -15.73 -1.94
N GLY A 130 13.23 -16.81 -2.71
CA GLY A 130 14.36 -17.72 -2.93
C GLY A 130 15.47 -17.08 -3.78
N LEU A 131 16.68 -17.65 -3.70
CA LEU A 131 17.81 -17.24 -4.54
C LEU A 131 17.65 -17.61 -6.03
N ASP A 132 16.79 -18.59 -6.32
CA ASP A 132 16.42 -19.03 -7.66
C ASP A 132 15.63 -17.99 -8.45
N GLY A 133 15.24 -16.87 -7.81
CA GLY A 133 14.45 -15.82 -8.43
C GLY A 133 12.97 -16.16 -8.53
N GLY A 134 12.50 -17.16 -7.76
CA GLY A 134 11.08 -17.49 -7.66
C GLY A 134 10.22 -16.34 -7.10
N ASP A 135 8.91 -16.52 -7.17
CA ASP A 135 7.94 -15.55 -6.68
C ASP A 135 8.00 -15.38 -5.16
N TYR A 136 7.57 -14.20 -4.70
CA TYR A 136 7.40 -13.96 -3.28
C TYR A 136 6.21 -14.74 -2.75
N THR A 137 6.37 -15.36 -1.59
CA THR A 137 5.30 -16.10 -0.92
C THR A 137 5.15 -15.64 0.53
N ILE A 138 3.92 -15.55 1.03
CA ILE A 138 3.66 -15.28 2.43
C ILE A 138 3.93 -16.55 3.24
N GLN A 139 4.96 -16.52 4.08
CA GLN A 139 5.35 -17.64 4.94
C GLN A 139 4.71 -17.60 6.32
N SER A 140 4.36 -16.40 6.79
CA SER A 140 3.74 -16.21 8.10
C SER A 140 2.90 -14.94 8.14
N HIS A 141 1.83 -14.99 8.93
CA HIS A 141 0.96 -13.86 9.21
C HIS A 141 0.57 -13.90 10.70
N THR A 142 1.01 -12.90 11.46
CA THR A 142 0.65 -12.72 12.87
C THR A 142 -0.22 -11.49 13.05
N ILE A 143 -1.31 -11.62 13.80
CA ILE A 143 -2.26 -10.54 14.06
C ILE A 143 -2.24 -10.22 15.55
N LYS A 144 -2.04 -8.95 15.91
CA LYS A 144 -2.09 -8.46 17.30
C LYS A 144 -3.17 -7.39 17.43
N THR A 145 -4.16 -7.61 18.28
CA THR A 145 -5.20 -6.62 18.56
C THR A 145 -4.60 -5.38 19.24
N LEU A 146 -4.99 -4.19 18.80
CA LEU A 146 -4.65 -2.96 19.49
C LEU A 146 -5.65 -2.74 20.64
N VAL A 147 -5.15 -2.69 21.87
CA VAL A 147 -5.97 -2.35 23.04
C VAL A 147 -5.86 -0.84 23.23
N ASN A 148 -6.94 -0.12 22.94
CA ASN A 148 -7.05 1.29 23.30
C ASN A 148 -7.05 1.38 24.83
N LYS A 149 -5.97 1.93 25.39
CA LYS A 149 -5.85 2.25 26.81
C LYS A 149 -6.47 3.60 27.09
#